data_AF-A0A9E2U192-F1
#
_entry.id   AF-A0A9E2U192-F1
#
_cell.length_a   1.000
_cell.length_b   1.000
_cell.length_c   1.000
_cell.angle_alpha   90.00
_cell.angle_beta   90.00
_cell.angle_gamma   90.00
#
_symmetry.space_group_name_H-M   'P 1'
#
loop_
_entity.id
_entity.type
_entity.pdbx_description
1 polymer ?
#
loop_
_entity_poly.entity_id
_entity_poly.type
_entity_poly.pdbx_seq_one_letter_code
_entity_poly.pdbx_strand_id
1 'polypeptide(L)'
;MRVVASDSAVDLIEERGGRLYVWLKASRCCHPTESLVASEQPKPDTTFRQVPSERFELYVPEGLSRLPDELHVEARRFPRRVEAYWDGCVWVV
;
A
#
# COMPACT_ATOMS: atom_id res chain seq x y z
N MET A 1 3.10 11.39 -6.88
CA MET A 1 2.49 10.07 -6.72
C MET A 1 1.05 10.10 -7.22
N ARG A 2 0.78 9.37 -8.29
CA ARG A 2 -0.56 9.06 -8.81
C ARG A 2 -1.01 7.72 -8.22
N VAL A 3 -2.29 7.61 -7.85
CA VAL A 3 -2.85 6.35 -7.34
C VAL A 3 -3.68 5.70 -8.46
N VAL A 4 -3.34 4.48 -8.83
CA VAL A 4 -4.04 3.66 -9.83
C VAL A 4 -4.65 2.49 -9.08
N ALA A 5 -5.95 2.54 -8.79
CA ALA A 5 -6.65 1.50 -8.05
C ALA A 5 -7.69 0.81 -8.92
N SER A 6 -7.73 -0.52 -8.89
CA SER A 6 -8.82 -1.27 -9.52
C SER A 6 -10.14 -0.99 -8.80
N ASP A 7 -11.27 -0.99 -9.51
CA ASP A 7 -12.58 -0.76 -8.88
C ASP A 7 -12.86 -1.78 -7.78
N SER A 8 -12.46 -3.04 -8.00
CA SER A 8 -12.53 -4.10 -6.99
C SER A 8 -11.70 -3.83 -5.72
N ALA A 9 -10.59 -3.09 -5.84
CA ALA A 9 -9.79 -2.67 -4.71
C ALA A 9 -10.45 -1.53 -3.95
N VAL A 10 -11.01 -0.57 -4.68
CA VAL A 10 -11.75 0.56 -4.10
C VAL A 10 -12.96 0.04 -3.32
N ASP A 11 -13.78 -0.82 -3.92
CA ASP A 11 -14.93 -1.45 -3.26
C ASP A 11 -14.50 -2.17 -1.98
N LEU A 12 -13.41 -2.94 -2.04
CA LEU A 12 -12.88 -3.64 -0.88
C LEU A 12 -12.38 -2.66 0.20
N ILE A 13 -11.73 -1.56 -0.15
CA ILE A 13 -11.26 -0.57 0.83
C ILE A 13 -12.45 0.12 1.50
N GLU A 14 -13.46 0.52 0.71
CA GLU A 14 -14.68 1.15 1.20
C GLU A 14 -15.45 0.23 2.16
N GLU A 15 -15.65 -1.05 1.79
CA GLU A 15 -16.26 -2.06 2.66
C GLU A 15 -15.53 -2.20 4.01
N ARG A 16 -14.23 -1.92 4.04
CA ARG A 16 -13.36 -2.06 5.22
C ARG A 16 -13.14 -0.75 5.97
N GLY A 17 -13.85 0.31 5.59
CA GLY A 17 -13.85 1.62 6.27
C GLY A 17 -13.07 2.72 5.57
N GLY A 18 -12.79 2.60 4.27
CA GLY A 18 -12.32 3.68 3.40
C GLY A 18 -10.85 4.08 3.59
N ARG A 19 -10.08 3.30 4.35
CA ARG A 19 -8.68 3.61 4.70
C ARG A 19 -7.72 2.54 4.25
N LEU A 20 -6.61 2.98 3.67
CA LEU A 20 -5.50 2.11 3.29
C LEU A 20 -4.17 2.65 3.82
N TYR A 21 -3.46 1.82 4.56
CA TYR A 21 -2.10 2.05 5.03
C TYR A 21 -1.14 1.24 4.17
N VAL A 22 -0.13 1.91 3.61
CA VAL A 22 0.87 1.29 2.74
C VAL A 22 2.27 1.59 3.26
N TRP A 23 3.09 0.55 3.47
CA TRP A 23 4.46 0.71 3.94
C TRP A 23 5.41 -0.33 3.33
N LEU A 24 6.70 -0.01 3.35
CA LEU A 24 7.77 -0.95 3.01
C LEU A 24 8.07 -1.88 4.19
N LYS A 25 8.17 -3.17 3.90
CA LYS A 25 8.65 -4.21 4.80
C LYS A 25 9.96 -4.74 4.25
N ALA A 26 11.05 -4.42 4.94
CA ALA A 26 12.35 -5.03 4.65
C ALA A 26 12.39 -6.48 5.19
N SER A 27 12.74 -7.42 4.33
CA SER A 27 13.24 -8.75 4.69
C SER A 27 14.75 -8.69 4.70
N ARG A 28 15.39 -9.24 5.75
CA ARG A 28 16.84 -9.23 5.92
C ARG A 28 17.50 -10.60 5.74
N CYS A 29 16.77 -11.61 5.29
CA CYS A 29 17.31 -12.97 5.18
C CYS A 29 17.97 -13.20 3.81
N CYS A 30 19.28 -13.49 3.80
CA CYS A 30 20.16 -13.89 2.69
C CYS A 30 20.22 -12.96 1.46
N HIS A 31 19.12 -12.33 1.06
CA HIS A 31 19.02 -11.25 0.09
C HIS A 31 18.07 -10.18 0.68
N PRO A 32 18.56 -8.95 0.96
CA PRO A 32 17.71 -7.89 1.45
C PRO A 32 16.64 -7.51 0.41
N THR A 33 15.38 -7.68 0.77
CA THR A 33 14.24 -7.38 -0.10
C THR A 33 13.31 -6.40 0.58
N GLU A 34 12.89 -5.34 -0.10
CA GLU A 34 11.84 -4.47 0.39
C GLU A 34 10.54 -4.82 -0.31
N SER A 35 9.50 -5.21 0.41
CA SER A 35 8.17 -5.46 -0.18
C SER A 35 7.15 -4.47 0.31
N LEU A 36 6.16 -4.17 -0.52
CA LEU A 36 5.02 -3.35 -0.13
C LEU A 36 4.00 -4.18 0.64
N VAL A 37 3.56 -3.61 1.75
CA VAL A 37 2.44 -4.13 2.52
C VAL A 37 1.33 -3.10 2.46
N ALA A 38 0.14 -3.57 2.10
CA ALA A 38 -1.10 -2.82 2.15
C ALA A 38 -1.99 -3.42 3.25
N SER A 39 -2.60 -2.56 4.06
CA SER A 39 -3.43 -2.97 5.20
C SER A 39 -4.48 -1.91 5.52
N GLU A 40 -5.61 -2.34 6.04
CA GLU A 40 -6.69 -1.46 6.52
C GLU A 40 -6.40 -0.91 7.93
N GLN A 41 -5.46 -1.55 8.63
CA GLN A 41 -5.02 -1.15 9.97
C GLN A 41 -3.59 -0.60 9.90
N PRO A 42 -3.28 0.46 10.68
CA PRO A 42 -1.95 0.99 10.76
C PRO A 42 -1.01 -0.04 11.39
N LYS A 43 0.23 -0.05 10.93
CA LYS A 43 1.30 -0.80 11.59
C LYS A 43 1.56 -0.20 12.98
N PRO A 44 1.59 -0.99 14.07
CA PRO A 44 2.01 -0.49 15.38
C PRO A 44 3.38 0.18 15.32
N ASP A 45 3.60 1.15 16.20
CA ASP A 45 4.87 1.88 16.34
C ASP A 45 5.34 2.61 15.07
N THR A 46 4.43 2.88 14.14
CA THR A 46 4.71 3.62 12.91
C THR A 46 3.76 4.81 12.81
N THR A 47 4.31 6.02 12.68
CA THR A 47 3.53 7.22 12.40
C THR A 47 3.25 7.31 10.90
N PHE A 48 2.00 7.56 10.56
CA PHE A 48 1.56 7.69 9.17
C PHE A 48 1.09 9.11 8.89
N ARG A 49 1.38 9.58 7.67
CA ARG A 49 0.76 10.78 7.09
C ARG A 49 -0.23 10.39 6.01
N GLN A 50 -1.30 11.17 5.91
CA GLN A 50 -2.22 11.06 4.78
C GLN A 50 -1.57 11.64 3.53
N VAL A 51 -1.78 10.97 2.41
CA VAL A 51 -1.39 11.46 1.08
C VAL A 51 -2.65 11.62 0.22
N PRO A 52 -2.68 12.60 -0.70
CA PRO A 52 -3.83 12.81 -1.57
C PRO A 52 -4.17 11.55 -2.38
N SER A 53 -5.44 11.15 -2.31
CA SER A 53 -6.04 10.07 -3.09
C SER A 53 -7.50 10.45 -3.33
N GLU A 54 -7.99 10.25 -4.55
CA GLU A 54 -9.33 10.71 -4.94
C GLU A 54 -10.44 9.75 -4.50
N ARG A 55 -10.10 8.47 -4.25
CA ARG A 55 -11.09 7.39 -4.12
C ARG A 55 -11.22 6.80 -2.71
N PHE A 56 -10.20 6.97 -1.87
CA PHE A 56 -10.14 6.46 -0.50
C PHE A 56 -9.01 7.17 0.25
N GLU A 57 -9.00 7.10 1.58
CA GLU A 57 -7.95 7.68 2.40
C GLU A 57 -6.68 6.82 2.35
N LEU A 58 -5.59 7.37 1.81
CA LEU A 58 -4.31 6.69 1.71
C LEU A 58 -3.31 7.25 2.72
N TYR A 59 -2.65 6.34 3.44
CA TYR A 59 -1.68 6.65 4.47
C TYR A 59 -0.34 5.96 4.20
N VAL A 60 0.75 6.70 4.39
CA VAL A 60 2.13 6.22 4.22
C VAL A 60 3.00 6.63 5.42
N PRO A 61 4.06 5.88 5.77
CA PRO A 61 4.94 6.25 6.88
C PRO A 61 5.52 7.66 6.70
N GLU A 62 5.56 8.44 7.77
CA GLU A 62 6.17 9.78 7.74
C GLU A 62 7.66 9.74 7.39
N GLY A 63 8.36 8.71 7.89
CA GLY A 63 9.78 8.47 7.61
C GLY A 63 10.08 7.99 6.19
N LEU A 64 9.07 7.85 5.33
CA LEU A 64 9.28 7.47 3.94
C LEU A 64 9.82 8.66 3.14
N SER A 65 11.11 8.58 2.78
CA SER A 65 11.87 9.66 2.14
C SER A 65 11.42 9.95 0.70
N ARG A 66 10.98 8.94 -0.03
CA ARG A 66 10.51 9.05 -1.42
C ARG A 66 9.19 8.32 -1.60
N LEU A 67 8.26 8.98 -2.28
CA LEU A 67 7.04 8.37 -2.79
C LEU A 67 7.25 7.93 -4.25
N PRO A 68 6.59 6.84 -4.69
CA PRO A 68 6.63 6.43 -6.09
C PRO A 68 5.93 7.45 -6.99
N ASP A 69 6.18 7.36 -8.29
CA ASP A 69 5.46 8.15 -9.27
C ASP A 69 4.04 7.59 -9.44
N GLU A 70 3.89 6.27 -9.46
CA GLU A 70 2.60 5.57 -9.45
C GLU A 70 2.49 4.51 -8.34
N LEU A 71 1.39 4.55 -7.59
CA LEU A 71 0.99 3.50 -6.65
C LEU A 71 -0.17 2.71 -7.25
N HIS A 72 0.08 1.45 -7.58
CA HIS A 72 -0.93 0.53 -8.10
C HIS A 72 -1.56 -0.23 -6.93
N VAL A 73 -2.89 -0.30 -6.89
CA VAL A 73 -3.65 -0.93 -5.81
C VAL A 73 -4.64 -1.91 -6.42
N GLU A 74 -4.54 -3.17 -6.03
CA GLU A 74 -5.35 -4.25 -6.60
C GLU A 74 -6.02 -5.09 -5.51
N ALA A 75 -7.21 -5.62 -5.80
CA ALA A 75 -7.86 -6.60 -4.95
C ALA A 75 -7.43 -8.02 -5.36
N ARG A 76 -6.75 -8.71 -4.45
CA ARG A 76 -6.55 -10.15 -4.56
C ARG A 76 -7.83 -10.88 -4.13
N ARG A 77 -8.29 -11.82 -4.94
CA ARG A 77 -9.53 -12.58 -4.69
C ARG A 77 -9.39 -13.63 -3.58
N PHE A 78 -8.24 -14.31 -3.48
CA PHE A 78 -8.02 -15.36 -2.48
C PHE A 78 -6.55 -15.40 -1.97
N PRO A 79 -6.31 -15.18 -0.66
CA PRO A 79 -7.27 -14.63 0.31
C PRO A 79 -7.73 -13.22 -0.12
N ARG A 80 -8.96 -12.84 0.25
CA ARG A 80 -9.53 -11.54 -0.14
C ARG A 80 -8.81 -10.40 0.59
N ARG A 81 -7.91 -9.70 -0.10
CA ARG A 81 -7.09 -8.62 0.47
C ARG A 81 -6.72 -7.60 -0.59
N VAL A 82 -6.37 -6.40 -0.15
CA VAL A 82 -5.76 -5.38 -0.99
C VAL A 82 -4.25 -5.64 -1.08
N GLU A 83 -3.69 -5.50 -2.27
CA GLU A 83 -2.25 -5.49 -2.52
C GLU A 83 -1.86 -4.15 -3.15
N ALA A 84 -0.61 -3.73 -2.92
CA ALA A 84 -0.09 -2.48 -3.46
C ALA A 84 1.28 -2.69 -4.09
N TYR A 85 1.54 -2.00 -5.20
CA TYR A 85 2.77 -2.07 -5.98
C TYR A 85 3.23 -0.66 -6.36
N TRP A 86 4.54 -0.45 -6.45
CA TRP A 86 5.12 0.83 -6.88
C TRP A 86 5.61 0.73 -8.31
N ASP A 87 5.28 1.74 -9.12
CA ASP A 87 5.82 1.95 -10.47
C ASP A 87 5.74 0.69 -11.37
N GLY A 88 4.72 -0.15 -11.16
CA GLY A 88 4.53 -1.41 -11.89
C GLY A 88 5.45 -2.57 -11.46
N CYS A 89 6.27 -2.40 -10.42
CA CYS A 89 7.14 -3.45 -9.90
C CYS A 89 6.53 -4.16 -8.68
N VAL A 90 6.32 -5.47 -8.80
CA VAL A 90 6.40 -6.37 -7.65
C VAL A 90 7.85 -6.34 -7.21
N TRP A 91 8.18 -5.68 -6.11
CA TRP A 91 9.51 -5.83 -5.53
C TRP A 91 9.65 -7.27 -5.00
N VAL A 92 10.20 -8.12 -5.85
CA VAL A 92 10.89 -9.35 -5.45
C VAL A 92 12.36 -9.05 -5.63
N VAL A 93 13.09 -8.90 -4.53
CA VAL A 93 14.55 -9.09 -4.48
C VAL A 93 14.78 -10.50 -4.01
#